data_AF-A0AAV8X973-F1
#
_entry.id   AF-A0AAV8X973-F1
#
_cell.length_a   1.000
_cell.length_b   1.000
_cell.length_c   1.000
_cell.angle_alpha   90.00
_cell.angle_beta   90.00
_cell.angle_gamma   90.00
#
_symmetry.space_group_name_H-M   'P 1'
#
loop_
_entity.id
_entity.type
_entity.pdbx_description
1 polymer ?
#
loop_
_entity_poly.entity_id
_entity_poly.type
_entity_poly.pdbx_seq_one_letter_code
_entity_poly.pdbx_strand_id
1 'polypeptide(L)'
;MVTCDHQRAPEYFAEAILNPKEFLAKSCSDWDTYKDKKCENGQEIPLGDITAKITGNFYLETNKDKPYARKTDNGLGSKILNLLQQ
;
A
#
# COMPACT_ATOMS: atom_id res chain seq x y z
N MET A 1 15.71 15.68 -18.31
CA MET A 1 16.10 14.73 -17.25
C MET A 1 14.83 14.32 -16.52
N VAL A 2 14.29 13.13 -16.81
CA VAL A 2 13.08 12.60 -16.16
C VAL A 2 13.52 11.79 -14.95
N THR A 3 13.97 12.50 -13.90
CA THR A 3 14.42 11.90 -12.65
C THR A 3 13.36 11.93 -11.54
N CYS A 4 12.21 12.59 -11.78
CA CYS A 4 11.19 12.78 -10.75
C CYS A 4 10.69 11.44 -10.16
N ASP A 5 10.32 10.48 -11.01
CA ASP A 5 9.79 9.20 -10.51
C ASP A 5 10.87 8.28 -9.92
N HIS A 6 12.09 8.30 -10.45
CA HIS A 6 13.20 7.52 -9.89
C HIS A 6 13.52 7.94 -8.44
N GLN A 7 13.40 9.25 -8.13
CA GLN A 7 13.65 9.76 -6.78
C GLN A 7 12.56 9.38 -5.77
N ARG A 8 11.39 8.90 -6.21
CA ARG A 8 10.31 8.50 -5.29
C ARG A 8 10.62 7.23 -4.52
N ALA A 9 11.32 6.27 -5.13
CA ALA A 9 11.66 5.00 -4.49
C ALA A 9 12.43 5.17 -3.16
N PRO A 10 13.56 5.92 -3.10
CA PRO A 10 14.27 6.13 -1.84
C PRO A 10 13.45 6.95 -0.82
N GLU A 11 12.61 7.88 -1.27
CA GLU A 11 11.74 8.65 -0.39
C GLU A 11 10.67 7.80 0.30
N TYR A 12 10.00 6.92 -0.46
CA TYR A 12 9.01 5.99 0.09
C TYR A 12 9.65 5.00 1.04
N PHE A 13 10.81 4.46 0.69
CA PHE A 13 11.53 3.52 1.54
C PHE A 13 11.97 4.18 2.86
N ALA A 14 12.51 5.40 2.81
CA ALA A 14 12.91 6.14 4.01
C ALA A 14 11.74 6.42 4.97
N GLU A 15 10.54 6.69 4.45
CA GLU A 15 9.35 6.85 5.29
C GLU A 15 8.83 5.50 5.83
N ALA A 16 8.86 4.45 5.01
CA ALA A 16 8.33 3.13 5.32
C ALA A 16 9.14 2.40 6.42
N ILE A 17 10.47 2.55 6.46
CA ILE A 17 11.29 1.94 7.53
C ILE A 17 10.97 2.52 8.91
N LEU A 18 10.53 3.79 8.97
CA LEU A 18 10.12 4.44 10.22
C LEU A 18 8.68 4.10 10.59
N ASN A 19 7.83 3.77 9.61
CA ASN A 19 6.41 3.53 9.76
C ASN A 19 5.94 2.26 9.01
N PRO A 20 6.46 1.06 9.35
CA PRO A 20 6.20 -0.15 8.56
C PRO A 20 4.71 -0.52 8.50
N LYS A 21 3.93 -0.20 9.53
CA LYS A 21 2.50 -0.51 9.59
C LYS A 21 1.65 0.33 8.63
N GLU A 22 2.18 1.44 8.11
CA GLU A 22 1.44 2.37 7.25
C GLU A 22 1.68 2.12 5.75
N PHE A 23 2.68 1.30 5.40
CA PHE A 23 3.03 0.95 4.01
C PHE A 23 2.80 -0.54 3.75
N LEU A 24 1.55 -0.98 3.88
CA LEU A 24 1.17 -2.38 3.63
C LEU A 24 1.02 -2.63 2.13
N ALA A 25 1.91 -3.45 1.59
CA ALA A 25 1.89 -3.93 0.22
C ALA A 25 1.16 -5.27 0.14
N LYS A 26 0.19 -5.40 -0.75
CA LYS A 26 -0.61 -6.62 -0.92
C LYS A 26 -0.09 -7.45 -2.09
N SER A 27 0.14 -8.74 -1.85
CA SER A 27 0.46 -9.70 -2.91
C SER A 27 -0.68 -9.78 -3.93
N CYS A 28 -0.35 -9.68 -5.21
CA CYS A 28 -1.32 -9.79 -6.30
C CYS A 28 -0.65 -10.27 -7.59
N SER A 29 -1.44 -10.74 -8.56
CA SER A 29 -0.93 -11.16 -9.87
C SER A 29 -0.33 -9.99 -10.65
N ASP A 30 -1.07 -8.89 -10.71
CA ASP A 30 -0.81 -7.73 -11.56
C ASP A 30 -1.46 -6.46 -10.97
N TRP A 31 -1.09 -5.31 -11.54
CA TRP A 31 -1.55 -4.00 -11.09
C TRP A 31 -3.06 -3.80 -11.30
N ASP A 32 -3.62 -4.25 -12.41
CA ASP A 32 -5.03 -4.02 -12.73
C ASP A 32 -5.92 -4.84 -11.79
N THR A 33 -5.56 -6.09 -11.50
CA THR A 33 -6.21 -6.94 -10.49
C THR A 33 -6.13 -6.32 -9.09
N TYR A 34 -5.00 -5.68 -8.76
CA TYR A 34 -4.87 -4.92 -7.51
C TYR A 34 -5.78 -3.71 -7.46
N LYS A 35 -5.84 -2.91 -8.52
CA LYS A 35 -6.72 -1.73 -8.64
C LYS A 35 -8.20 -2.10 -8.58
N ASP A 36 -8.56 -3.23 -9.15
CA ASP A 36 -9.91 -3.79 -9.11
C ASP A 36 -10.28 -4.43 -7.75
N LYS A 37 -9.33 -4.46 -6.79
CA LYS A 37 -9.50 -5.11 -5.48
C LYS A 37 -9.78 -6.62 -5.56
N LYS A 38 -9.28 -7.29 -6.60
CA LYS A 38 -9.48 -8.73 -6.87
C LYS A 38 -8.31 -9.61 -6.44
N CYS A 39 -7.41 -9.12 -5.58
CA CYS A 39 -6.35 -9.93 -5.00
C CYS A 39 -6.93 -10.88 -3.93
N GLU A 40 -7.33 -12.08 -4.35
CA GLU A 40 -7.83 -13.13 -3.45
C GLU A 40 -6.71 -13.63 -2.53
N ASN A 41 -6.93 -13.57 -1.22
CA ASN A 41 -6.00 -14.06 -0.18
C ASN A 41 -4.55 -13.53 -0.25
N GLY A 42 -4.33 -12.40 -0.93
CA GLY A 42 -3.01 -11.80 -1.03
C GLY A 42 -2.47 -11.41 0.34
N GLN A 43 -1.35 -12.01 0.76
CA GLN A 43 -0.62 -11.64 1.97
C GLN A 43 -0.23 -10.16 1.91
N GLU A 44 -0.35 -9.46 3.04
CA GLU A 44 0.14 -8.10 3.20
C GLU A 44 1.51 -8.11 3.89
N ILE A 45 2.43 -7.29 3.40
CA ILE A 45 3.75 -7.09 3.99
C ILE A 45 4.12 -5.60 4.03
N PRO A 46 4.77 -5.11 5.09
CA PRO A 46 5.33 -3.77 5.09
C PRO A 46 6.42 -3.58 4.04
N LEU A 47 6.35 -2.50 3.25
CA LEU A 47 7.42 -2.12 2.32
C LEU A 47 8.78 -1.91 3.04
N GLY A 48 8.73 -1.38 4.26
CA GLY A 48 9.92 -1.09 5.07
C GLY A 48 10.43 -2.25 5.93
N ASP A 49 9.87 -3.46 5.80
CA ASP A 49 10.32 -4.62 6.59
C ASP A 49 11.65 -5.18 6.05
N ILE A 50 12.75 -4.79 6.72
CA ILE A 50 14.10 -5.25 6.40
C ILE A 50 14.34 -6.74 6.71
N THR A 51 13.40 -7.39 7.40
CA THR A 51 13.48 -8.83 7.75
C THR A 51 12.68 -9.71 6.79
N ALA A 52 11.97 -9.10 5.84
CA ALA A 52 11.18 -9.79 4.83
C ALA A 52 12.01 -10.79 4.02
N LYS A 53 11.52 -12.02 3.88
CA LYS A 53 12.13 -13.09 3.06
C LYS A 53 11.25 -13.58 1.92
N ILE A 54 10.16 -12.87 1.65
CA ILE A 54 9.18 -13.25 0.65
C ILE A 54 9.51 -12.63 -0.70
N THR A 55 9.15 -13.33 -1.78
CA THR A 55 9.34 -12.87 -3.16
C THR A 55 8.00 -12.93 -3.89
N GLY A 56 7.85 -12.10 -4.92
CA GLY A 56 6.61 -11.96 -5.67
C GLY A 56 6.27 -10.50 -5.95
N ASN A 57 5.10 -10.28 -6.54
CA ASN A 57 4.60 -8.96 -6.84
C ASN A 57 3.70 -8.45 -5.71
N PHE A 58 4.09 -7.32 -5.12
CA PHE A 58 3.35 -6.67 -4.06
C PHE A 58 3.04 -5.24 -4.48
N TYR A 59 1.80 -4.84 -4.29
CA TYR A 59 1.30 -3.55 -4.74
C TYR A 59 0.75 -2.74 -3.56
N LEU A 60 1.04 -1.45 -3.56
CA LEU A 60 0.45 -0.47 -2.67
C LEU A 60 0.21 0.84 -3.44
N GLU A 61 -0.65 1.70 -2.92
CA GLU A 61 -0.81 3.08 -3.40
C GLU A 61 -0.22 4.04 -2.37
N THR A 62 0.46 5.08 -2.84
CA THR A 62 1.01 6.17 -2.02
C THR A 62 0.31 7.49 -2.33
N ASN A 63 0.43 8.46 -1.43
CA ASN A 63 0.02 9.83 -1.71
C ASN A 63 1.00 10.51 -2.67
N LYS A 64 0.55 11.60 -3.31
CA LYS A 64 1.38 12.41 -4.20
C LYS A 64 2.54 13.11 -3.46
N ASP A 65 2.27 13.54 -2.22
CA ASP A 65 3.14 14.34 -1.36
C ASP A 65 3.20 13.72 0.05
N LYS A 66 4.19 14.10 0.87
CA LYS A 66 4.36 13.59 2.23
C LYS A 66 3.17 13.98 3.15
N PRO A 67 2.76 13.11 4.09
CA PRO A 67 3.22 11.73 4.28
C PRO A 67 2.75 10.84 3.11
N TYR A 68 3.67 10.03 2.57
CA TYR A 68 3.39 9.20 1.41
C TYR A 68 2.54 7.98 1.76
N ALA A 69 2.57 7.55 3.02
CA ALA A 69 1.74 6.46 3.50
C ALA A 69 0.25 6.78 3.31
N ARG A 70 -0.48 5.87 2.68
CA ARG A 70 -1.93 6.02 2.51
C ARG A 70 -2.59 5.43 3.76
N LYS A 71 -3.36 6.24 4.47
CA LYS A 71 -4.17 5.74 5.59
C LYS A 71 -5.02 4.59 5.06
N THR A 72 -4.83 3.40 5.63
CA THR A 72 -5.75 2.32 5.39
C THR A 72 -7.06 2.72 6.03
N ASP A 73 -8.05 3.07 5.21
CA ASP A 73 -9.44 3.12 5.65
C ASP A 73 -9.84 1.69 5.99
N ASN A 74 -9.40 1.22 7.16
CA ASN A 74 -9.84 -0.02 7.76
C ASN A 74 -11.33 0.13 8.08
N GLY A 75 -12.16 -0.06 7.06
CA GLY A 75 -13.59 -0.28 7.17
C GLY A 75 -14.45 0.90 7.64
N LEU A 76 -13.95 2.12 7.80
CA LEU A 76 -14.83 3.21 8.26
C LEU A 76 -15.87 3.61 7.18
N GLY A 77 -15.45 3.69 5.91
CA GLY A 77 -16.37 3.94 4.80
C GLY A 77 -17.41 2.83 4.59
N SER A 78 -17.04 1.57 4.80
CA SER A 78 -17.94 0.42 4.66
C SER A 78 -18.87 0.24 5.87
N LYS A 79 -18.41 0.57 7.08
CA LYS A 79 -19.23 0.55 8.31
C LYS A 79 -20.27 1.67 8.33
N ILE A 80 -19.96 2.87 7.82
CA ILE A 80 -20.91 3.98 7.75
C ILE A 80 -21.99 3.70 6.69
N LEU A 81 -21.65 3.09 5.55
CA LEU A 81 -22.63 2.71 4.53
C LEU A 81 -23.67 1.71 5.07
N ASN A 82 -23.24 0.75 5.91
CA ASN A 82 -24.13 -0.23 6.54
C ASN A 82 -24.94 0.35 7.73
N LEU A 83 -24.61 1.55 8.22
CA LEU A 83 -25.36 2.22 9.29
C LEU A 83 -26.42 3.21 8.77
N LEU A 84 -26.32 3.60 7.49
CA LEU A 84 -27.27 4.49 6.82
C LEU A 84 -28.38 3.74 6.05
N GLN A 85 -28.44 2.41 6.19
CA GLN A 85 -29.50 1.55 5.64
C GLN A 85 -30.30 0.81 6.74
N GLN A 86 -30.44 1.43 7.92
CA GLN A 86 -31.43 1.04 8.94
C GLN A 86 -32.38 2.19 9.22
#